data_AF-A0A131ZSS4-F1
#
_entry.id   AF-A0A131ZSS4-F1
#
_cell.length_a   1.000
_cell.length_b   1.000
_cell.length_c   1.000
_cell.angle_alpha   90.00
_cell.angle_beta   90.00
_cell.angle_gamma   90.00
#
_symmetry.space_group_name_H-M   'P 1'
#
loop_
_entity.id
_entity.type
_entity.pdbx_description
1 polymer ?
#
loop_
_entity_poly.entity_id
_entity_poly.type
_entity_poly.pdbx_seq_one_letter_code
_entity_poly.pdbx_strand_id
1 'polypeptide(L)' 'MRTPTPLSQLANFEPWKCKKDIDPNLIACNHPKSCKLNSRQLKGERYLHTCFECPDVYPWVKNEFGIE' A
#
# COMPACT_ATOMS: atom_id res chain seq x y z
N MET A 1 14.04 -2.53 -20.23
CA MET A 1 14.87 -1.51 -19.56
C MET A 1 14.82 -0.25 -20.42
N ARG A 2 14.23 0.85 -19.94
CA ARG A 2 14.03 2.05 -20.79
C ARG A 2 15.30 2.90 -20.93
N THR A 3 16.14 2.93 -19.90
CA THR A 3 17.42 3.66 -19.88
C THR A 3 18.49 2.79 -19.21
N PRO A 4 19.30 2.04 -19.98
CA PRO A 4 20.43 1.31 -19.43
C PRO A 4 21.50 2.27 -18.89
N THR A 5 21.81 2.16 -17.60
CA THR A 5 22.78 3.03 -16.92
C THR A 5 23.95 2.19 -16.41
N PRO A 6 25.21 2.53 -16.75
CA PRO A 6 26.37 1.76 -16.29
C PRO A 6 26.58 1.90 -14.77
N LEU A 7 27.22 0.90 -14.15
CA LEU A 7 27.44 0.83 -12.70
C LEU A 7 28.06 2.12 -12.14
N SER A 8 29.01 2.72 -12.87
CA SER A 8 29.70 3.95 -12.49
C SER A 8 28.78 5.18 -12.36
N GLN A 9 27.61 5.16 -12.99
CA GLN A 9 26.65 6.27 -13.01
C GLN A 9 25.41 6.02 -12.14
N LEU A 10 25.26 4.84 -11.55
CA LEU A 10 24.09 4.48 -10.75
C LEU A 10 23.90 5.37 -9.51
N ALA A 11 24.99 5.82 -8.88
CA ALA A 11 24.92 6.72 -7.73
C ALA A 11 24.23 8.06 -8.05
N ASN A 12 24.31 8.51 -9.31
CA ASN A 12 23.72 9.76 -9.78
C ASN A 12 22.48 9.54 -10.65
N PHE A 13 21.95 8.32 -10.70
CA PHE A 13 20.81 8.01 -11.53
C PHE A 13 19.52 8.59 -10.93
N GLU A 14 19.12 9.76 -11.43
CA GLU A 14 17.97 10.53 -10.95
C GLU A 14 16.69 9.71 -10.71
N PRO A 15 16.27 8.78 -11.59
CA PRO A 15 15.07 7.99 -11.35
C PRO A 15 15.10 7.11 -10.10
N TRP A 16 16.28 6.82 -9.55
CA TRP A 16 16.46 6.08 -8.29
C TRP A 16 16.69 6.98 -7.08
N LYS A 17 16.88 8.29 -7.28
CA LYS A 17 17.02 9.23 -6.17
C LYS A 17 15.66 9.38 -5.48
N CYS A 18 15.52 8.75 -4.31
CA CYS A 18 14.36 8.95 -3.45
C CYS A 18 14.49 10.29 -2.70
N LYS A 19 13.39 11.04 -2.61
CA LYS A 19 13.30 12.18 -1.69
C LYS A 19 13.33 11.65 -0.26
N LYS A 20 14.38 12.00 0.49
CA LYS A 20 14.54 11.59 1.89
C LYS A 20 13.62 12.38 2.82
N ASP A 21 13.31 13.61 2.46
CA ASP A 21 12.35 14.44 3.17
C ASP A 21 10.95 14.14 2.61
N ILE A 22 10.24 13.29 3.33
CA ILE A 22 8.83 13.03 3.10
C ILE A 22 8.07 14.18 3.77
N ASP A 23 7.28 14.92 2.99
CA ASP A 23 6.38 15.95 3.51
C ASP A 23 5.49 15.31 4.60
N PRO A 24 5.36 15.91 5.81
CA PRO A 24 4.47 15.41 6.85
C PRO A 24 3.03 15.15 6.38
N ASN A 25 2.54 15.89 5.39
CA ASN A 25 1.22 15.68 4.78
C ASN A 25 1.11 14.39 3.96
N LEU A 26 2.24 13.78 3.58
CA LEU A 26 2.32 12.48 2.90
C LEU A 26 2.45 11.31 3.87
N ILE A 27 2.54 11.56 5.18
CA ILE A 27 2.45 10.52 6.20
C ILE A 27 1.02 9.98 6.19
N ALA A 28 0.86 8.68 5.96
CA ALA A 28 -0.45 8.07 5.75
C ALA A 28 -1.41 8.26 6.94
N CYS A 29 -0.97 7.91 8.16
CA CYS A 29 -1.68 8.19 9.41
C CYS A 29 -0.80 7.91 10.63
N ASN A 30 -1.14 8.49 11.79
CA ASN A 30 -0.44 8.24 13.06
C ASN A 30 -0.85 6.89 13.70
N HIS A 31 -2.13 6.52 13.59
CA HIS A 31 -2.67 5.28 14.15
C HIS A 31 -3.50 4.57 13.08
N PRO A 32 -3.15 3.34 12.69
CA PRO A 32 -3.94 2.58 11.74
C PRO A 32 -5.22 2.05 12.39
N LYS A 33 -6.29 1.98 11.61
CA LYS A 33 -7.49 1.23 11.96
C LYS A 33 -7.22 -0.27 11.84
N SER A 34 -7.73 -1.05 12.80
CA SER A 34 -7.71 -2.51 12.76
C SER A 34 -9.12 -3.00 12.45
N CYS A 35 -9.33 -3.43 11.21
CA CYS A 35 -10.64 -3.84 10.72
C CYS A 35 -10.75 -5.37 10.80
N LYS A 36 -11.71 -5.87 11.58
CA LYS A 36 -12.07 -7.29 11.62
C LYS A 36 -13.15 -7.58 10.58
N LEU A 37 -12.77 -8.24 9.49
CA LEU A 37 -13.58 -8.38 8.28
C LEU A 37 -13.91 -9.83 7.98
N ASN A 38 -15.11 -10.10 7.46
CA ASN A 38 -15.47 -11.42 6.97
C ASN A 38 -14.94 -11.62 5.55
N SER A 39 -14.36 -12.79 5.28
CA SER A 39 -13.98 -13.22 3.93
C SER A 39 -14.74 -14.48 3.53
N ARG A 40 -15.64 -14.35 2.54
CA ARG A 40 -16.34 -15.50 1.95
C ARG A 40 -15.35 -16.44 1.23
N GLN A 41 -14.35 -15.88 0.55
CA GLN A 41 -13.38 -16.61 -0.24
C GLN A 41 -12.35 -17.36 0.61
N LEU A 42 -11.93 -16.76 1.72
CA LEU A 42 -10.98 -17.38 2.66
C LEU A 42 -11.67 -18.14 3.80
N LYS A 43 -13.01 -18.21 3.79
CA LYS A 43 -13.87 -18.90 4.76
C LYS A 43 -13.50 -18.59 6.21
N GLY A 44 -13.53 -17.32 6.57
CA GLY A 44 -13.29 -16.90 7.95
C GLY A 44 -13.06 -15.40 8.10
N GLU A 45 -12.78 -15.01 9.34
CA GLU A 45 -12.46 -13.64 9.70
C GLU A 45 -11.00 -13.32 9.37
N ARG A 46 -10.74 -12.10 8.91
CA ARG A 46 -9.42 -11.58 8.56
C ARG A 46 -9.27 -10.18 9.12
N TYR A 47 -8.05 -9.83 9.49
CA TYR A 47 -7.72 -8.49 9.95
C TYR A 47 -7.08 -7.70 8.83
N LEU A 48 -7.54 -6.47 8.63
CA LEU A 48 -6.97 -5.50 7.71
C LEU A 48 -6.53 -4.26 8.51
N HIS A 49 -5.25 -3.91 8.42
CA HIS A 49 -4.72 -2.68 8.98
C HIS A 49 -4.63 -1.61 7.89
N THR A 50 -5.34 -0.50 8.07
CA THR A 50 -5.41 0.57 7.07
C THR A 50 -5.51 1.94 7.73
N CYS A 51 -5.04 2.97 7.03
CA CYS A 51 -5.26 4.36 7.40
C CYS A 51 -6.60 4.91 6.87
N PHE A 52 -7.23 4.19 5.93
CA PHE A 52 -8.54 4.53 5.36
C PHE A 52 -9.68 3.98 6.21
N GLU A 53 -10.92 4.29 5.83
CA GLU A 53 -12.11 3.65 6.41
C GLU A 53 -12.09 2.13 6.22
N CYS A 54 -12.67 1.41 7.17
CA CYS A 54 -12.81 -0.04 7.06
C CYS A 54 -13.82 -0.38 5.96
N PRO A 55 -13.48 -1.28 5.01
CA PRO A 55 -14.45 -1.78 4.04
C PRO A 55 -15.45 -2.72 4.72
N ASP A 56 -16.56 -3.02 4.05
CA ASP A 56 -17.63 -3.87 4.61
C ASP A 56 -17.23 -5.34 4.67
N VAL A 57 -16.46 -5.80 3.67
CA VAL A 57 -15.93 -7.17 3.57
C VAL A 57 -14.44 -7.17 3.25
N TYR A 58 -13.76 -8.29 3.52
CA TYR A 58 -12.34 -8.41 3.25
C TYR A 58 -12.05 -8.30 1.75
N PRO A 59 -11.27 -7.30 1.29
CA PRO A 59 -10.98 -7.13 -0.12
C PRO A 59 -10.32 -8.37 -0.74
N TRP A 60 -10.82 -8.80 -1.90
CA TRP A 60 -10.34 -9.99 -2.58
C TRP A 60 -10.47 -9.86 -4.10
N VAL A 61 -9.99 -10.86 -4.83
CA VAL A 61 -10.17 -10.96 -6.29
C VAL A 61 -11.66 -10.88 -6.64
N LYS A 62 -12.04 -9.96 -7.53
CA LYS A 62 -13.42 -9.60 -7.92
C LYS A 62 -14.20 -8.80 -6.88
N ASN A 63 -13.56 -8.35 -5.80
CA ASN A 63 -14.08 -7.35 -4.87
C ASN A 63 -12.90 -6.62 -4.20
N GLU A 64 -12.17 -5.86 -5.00
CA GLU A 64 -10.89 -5.26 -4.63
C GLU A 64 -11.06 -4.11 -3.62
N PHE A 65 -12.27 -3.57 -3.51
CA PHE A 65 -12.60 -2.47 -2.61
C PHE A 65 -13.39 -2.90 -1.37
N GLY A 66 -13.81 -4.17 -1.30
CA GLY A 66 -14.55 -4.71 -0.16
C GLY A 66 -15.95 -4.09 0.01
N ILE A 67 -16.62 -3.80 -1.10
CA ILE A 67 -17.98 -3.24 -1.15
C ILE A 67 -18.99 -4.42 -1.14
N GLU A 68 -20.14 -4.25 -0.49
CA GLU A 68 -21.21 -5.27 -0.42
C GLU A 68 -22.01 -5.43 -1.73
#